data_AF-A0A0B7N1T3-F1
#
_entry.id   AF-A0A0B7N1T3-F1
#
_cell.length_a   1.000
_cell.length_b   1.000
_cell.length_c   1.000
_cell.angle_alpha   90.00
_cell.angle_beta   90.00
_cell.angle_gamma   90.00
#
_symmetry.space_group_name_H-M   'P 1'
#
loop_
_entity.id
_entity.type
_entity.pdbx_description
1 polymer ?
#
loop_
_entity_poly.entity_id
_entity_poly.type
_entity_poly.pdbx_seq_one_letter_code
_entity_poly.pdbx_strand_id
1 'polypeptide(L)'
;MIVQQIVKRHISSRKSLSSFLEQTDKDITTSVYRGTLFELQTLETLTTTAGMNLEHVGGKSDGGIDLRGQWFDNINVLVQCKNTKQGCTPDQIRELIGTVASFSTTRNKIIGILATVSRKQSNNNQFTPDVLQQFRMSTTALGLMTIKDTTLKSIMFNKKAQTILKGLTITTEYDALGDEFLVIDLPSKKG
;
A
#
# COMPACT_ATOMS: atom_id res chain seq x y z
N MET A 1 4.60 -2.70 30.98
CA MET A 1 4.40 -4.04 30.40
C MET A 1 3.43 -3.87 29.24
N ILE A 2 3.94 -3.59 28.03
CA ILE A 2 3.10 -3.36 26.85
C ILE A 2 2.80 -4.74 26.27
N VAL A 3 1.55 -5.18 26.43
CA VAL A 3 1.08 -6.42 25.82
C VAL A 3 0.94 -6.15 24.33
N GLN A 4 1.92 -6.60 23.53
CA GLN A 4 1.75 -6.72 22.09
C GLN A 4 0.68 -7.77 21.83
N GLN A 5 -0.58 -7.32 21.73
CA GLN A 5 -1.68 -8.16 21.31
C GLN A 5 -1.51 -8.41 19.81
N ILE A 6 -0.85 -9.52 19.46
CA ILE A 6 -0.87 -10.08 18.11
C ILE A 6 -2.29 -10.58 17.87
N VAL A 7 -3.19 -9.68 17.49
CA VAL A 7 -4.52 -10.05 17.04
C VAL A 7 -4.33 -10.68 15.66
N LYS A 8 -4.30 -12.02 15.60
CA LYS A 8 -4.46 -12.77 14.35
C LYS A 8 -5.85 -12.48 13.80
N ARG A 9 -5.98 -11.39 13.02
CA ARG A 9 -7.23 -11.05 12.34
C ARG A 9 -7.38 -11.92 11.11
N HIS A 10 -8.56 -12.53 11.00
CA HIS A 10 -8.94 -13.45 9.94
C HIS A 10 -8.87 -12.74 8.57
N ILE A 11 -7.97 -13.18 7.71
CA ILE A 11 -7.89 -12.73 6.31
C ILE A 11 -9.18 -13.20 5.63
N SER A 12 -10.03 -12.27 5.21
CA SER A 12 -11.29 -12.56 4.50
C SER A 12 -11.15 -12.38 2.98
N SER A 13 -9.93 -12.56 2.45
CA SER A 13 -9.69 -12.59 1.00
C SER A 13 -9.93 -13.99 0.44
N ARG A 14 -10.70 -14.10 -0.65
CA ARG A 14 -10.83 -15.34 -1.45
C ARG A 14 -9.52 -15.78 -2.11
N LYS A 15 -8.47 -14.95 -2.09
CA LYS A 15 -7.12 -15.23 -2.62
C LYS A 15 -6.06 -14.86 -1.58
N SER A 16 -5.37 -15.84 -1.00
CA SER A 16 -4.21 -15.61 -0.14
C SER A 16 -2.89 -15.75 -0.92
N LEU A 17 -1.83 -15.12 -0.44
CA LEU A 17 -0.49 -15.27 -1.02
C LEU A 17 -0.04 -16.75 -0.99
N SER A 18 -0.24 -17.45 0.12
CA SER A 18 0.12 -18.86 0.27
C SER A 18 -0.55 -19.75 -0.79
N SER A 19 -1.87 -19.66 -0.93
CA SER A 19 -2.63 -20.44 -1.93
C SER A 19 -2.25 -20.10 -3.37
N PHE A 20 -1.75 -18.89 -3.63
CA PHE A 20 -1.26 -18.50 -4.95
C PHE A 20 0.10 -19.11 -5.26
N LEU A 21 1.00 -19.17 -4.28
CA LEU A 21 2.36 -19.72 -4.41
C LEU A 21 2.37 -21.25 -4.50
N GLU A 22 1.39 -21.93 -3.92
CA GLU A 22 1.23 -23.39 -4.02
C GLU A 22 0.83 -23.87 -5.42
N GLN A 23 0.39 -22.96 -6.31
CA GLN A 23 -0.01 -23.31 -7.68
C GLN A 23 1.21 -23.49 -8.58
N THR A 24 1.55 -24.76 -8.88
CA THR A 24 2.75 -25.13 -9.64
C THR A 24 2.64 -24.90 -11.15
N ASP A 25 1.42 -24.82 -11.70
CA ASP A 25 1.19 -24.82 -13.15
C ASP A 25 1.22 -23.42 -13.79
N LYS A 26 1.59 -22.39 -13.04
CA LYS A 26 1.64 -21.01 -13.56
C LYS A 26 3.01 -20.66 -14.11
N ASP A 27 3.02 -20.03 -15.28
CA ASP A 27 4.24 -19.43 -15.82
C ASP A 27 4.62 -18.14 -15.06
N ILE A 28 5.64 -18.28 -14.21
CA ILE A 28 6.18 -17.23 -13.34
C ILE A 28 6.83 -16.05 -14.10
N THR A 29 7.07 -16.21 -15.40
CA THR A 29 7.70 -15.18 -16.23
C THR A 29 6.71 -14.16 -16.76
N THR A 30 5.42 -14.49 -16.76
CA THR A 30 4.36 -13.64 -17.29
C THR A 30 4.16 -12.36 -16.46
N SER A 31 3.77 -11.28 -17.13
CA SER A 31 3.39 -10.03 -16.47
C SER A 31 2.17 -10.20 -15.56
N VAL A 32 1.24 -11.08 -15.95
CA VAL A 32 0.05 -11.41 -15.15
C VAL A 32 0.46 -12.06 -13.83
N TYR A 33 1.28 -13.11 -13.86
CA TYR A 33 1.76 -13.75 -12.63
C TYR A 33 2.48 -12.76 -11.72
N ARG A 34 3.41 -11.98 -12.27
CA ARG A 34 4.20 -11.00 -11.52
C ARG A 34 3.35 -9.86 -10.96
N GLY A 35 2.32 -9.44 -11.67
CA GLY A 35 1.35 -8.43 -11.21
C GLY A 35 0.53 -8.97 -10.04
N THR A 36 -0.12 -10.11 -10.23
CA THR A 36 -0.93 -10.75 -9.18
C THR A 36 -0.11 -11.10 -7.94
N LEU A 37 1.12 -11.60 -8.11
CA LEU A 37 2.03 -11.84 -6.99
C LEU A 37 2.28 -10.56 -6.19
N PHE A 38 2.54 -9.45 -6.87
CA PHE A 38 2.81 -8.17 -6.23
C PHE A 38 1.57 -7.60 -5.51
N GLU A 39 0.38 -7.76 -6.08
CA GLU A 39 -0.88 -7.36 -5.45
C GLU A 39 -1.11 -8.13 -4.13
N LEU A 40 -0.88 -9.45 -4.14
CA LEU A 40 -1.04 -10.30 -2.96
C LEU A 40 0.02 -10.03 -1.89
N GLN A 41 1.26 -9.80 -2.31
CA GLN A 41 2.36 -9.36 -1.44
C GLN A 41 2.05 -8.00 -0.77
N THR A 42 1.51 -7.06 -1.54
CA THR A 42 1.08 -5.76 -1.04
C THR A 42 -0.06 -5.90 -0.03
N LEU A 43 -1.06 -6.74 -0.34
CA LEU A 43 -2.16 -7.04 0.56
C LEU A 43 -1.66 -7.58 1.90
N GLU A 44 -0.79 -8.59 1.87
CA GLU A 44 -0.21 -9.17 3.08
C GLU A 44 0.57 -8.13 3.88
N THR A 45 1.48 -7.41 3.23
CA THR A 45 2.32 -6.37 3.87
C THR A 45 1.48 -5.29 4.56
N LEU A 46 0.49 -4.72 3.88
CA LEU A 46 -0.33 -3.65 4.46
C LEU A 46 -1.26 -4.15 5.56
N THR A 47 -1.66 -5.42 5.49
CA THR A 47 -2.43 -6.06 6.56
C THR A 47 -1.58 -6.30 7.80
N THR A 48 -0.38 -6.85 7.64
CA THR A 48 0.47 -7.27 8.77
C THR A 48 1.29 -6.14 9.36
N THR A 49 1.86 -5.25 8.54
CA THR A 49 2.71 -4.14 8.99
C THR A 49 1.91 -2.90 9.36
N ALA A 50 0.89 -2.54 8.56
CA ALA A 50 0.12 -1.32 8.79
C ALA A 50 -1.21 -1.57 9.54
N GLY A 51 -1.61 -2.83 9.72
CA GLY A 51 -2.89 -3.17 10.37
C GLY A 51 -4.13 -2.76 9.56
N MET A 52 -3.99 -2.62 8.24
CA MET A 52 -5.12 -2.31 7.36
C MET A 52 -6.01 -3.54 7.17
N ASN A 53 -7.32 -3.35 7.10
CA ASN A 53 -8.27 -4.40 6.72
C ASN A 53 -8.59 -4.24 5.23
N LEU A 54 -7.89 -4.98 4.39
CA LEU A 54 -7.96 -4.88 2.93
C LEU A 54 -8.46 -6.19 2.31
N GLU A 55 -9.07 -6.06 1.14
CA GLU A 55 -9.42 -7.16 0.24
C GLU A 55 -8.83 -6.92 -1.15
N HIS A 56 -8.47 -8.02 -1.83
CA HIS A 56 -8.09 -7.98 -3.24
C HIS A 56 -9.35 -7.86 -4.09
N VAL A 57 -9.45 -6.76 -4.84
CA VAL A 57 -10.60 -6.44 -5.70
C VAL A 57 -10.22 -6.35 -7.19
N GLY A 58 -8.93 -6.51 -7.51
CA GLY A 58 -8.38 -6.35 -8.84
C GLY A 58 -9.08 -7.19 -9.91
N GLY A 59 -9.44 -6.55 -11.03
CA GLY A 59 -10.17 -7.14 -12.16
C GLY A 59 -10.44 -6.17 -13.31
N LYS A 60 -10.97 -6.68 -14.43
CA LYS A 60 -11.31 -5.84 -15.58
C LYS A 60 -12.41 -4.85 -15.18
N SER A 61 -12.12 -3.54 -15.24
CA SER A 61 -13.03 -2.40 -14.94
C SER A 61 -13.08 -1.91 -13.48
N ASP A 62 -12.06 -2.19 -12.66
CA ASP A 62 -11.94 -1.73 -11.26
C ASP A 62 -11.45 -0.27 -11.10
N GLY A 63 -11.25 0.46 -12.21
CA GLY A 63 -10.71 1.83 -12.19
C GLY A 63 -9.23 1.90 -11.79
N GLY A 64 -8.51 0.78 -11.93
CA GLY A 64 -7.10 0.67 -11.60
C GLY A 64 -6.82 0.46 -10.10
N ILE A 65 -7.83 0.06 -9.31
CA ILE A 65 -7.68 -0.24 -7.88
C ILE A 65 -7.57 -1.74 -7.68
N ASP A 66 -6.44 -2.18 -7.14
CA ASP A 66 -6.16 -3.59 -6.92
C ASP A 66 -6.61 -4.06 -5.54
N LEU A 67 -6.48 -3.19 -4.52
CA LEU A 67 -6.92 -3.48 -3.15
C LEU A 67 -7.83 -2.37 -2.63
N ARG A 68 -8.82 -2.76 -1.83
CA ARG A 68 -9.74 -1.83 -1.17
C ARG A 68 -10.02 -2.28 0.25
N GLY A 69 -10.30 -1.33 1.12
CA GLY A 69 -10.80 -1.65 2.45
C GLY A 69 -10.78 -0.47 3.39
N GLN A 70 -10.50 -0.73 4.65
CA GLN A 70 -10.50 0.25 5.71
C GLN A 70 -9.25 0.17 6.57
N TRP A 71 -8.92 1.28 7.19
CA TRP A 71 -7.89 1.40 8.20
C TRP A 71 -8.49 1.87 9.53
N PHE A 72 -7.68 2.33 10.48
CA PHE A 72 -8.17 2.85 11.75
C PHE A 72 -9.16 4.00 11.55
N ASP A 73 -10.03 4.21 12.54
CA ASP A 73 -11.08 5.24 12.53
C ASP A 73 -11.96 5.26 11.26
N ASN A 74 -12.21 4.07 10.69
CA ASN A 74 -13.04 3.88 9.49
C ASN A 74 -12.55 4.68 8.27
N ILE A 75 -11.26 4.97 8.19
CA ILE A 75 -10.65 5.59 7.01
C ILE A 75 -10.69 4.58 5.88
N ASN A 76 -11.30 4.93 4.75
CA ASN A 76 -11.29 4.07 3.57
C ASN A 76 -9.93 4.14 2.88
N VAL A 77 -9.48 3.02 2.37
CA VAL A 77 -8.20 2.89 1.67
C VAL A 77 -8.44 2.28 0.30
N LEU A 78 -7.87 2.91 -0.72
CA LEU A 78 -7.81 2.42 -2.09
C LEU A 78 -6.34 2.26 -2.45
N VAL A 79 -5.93 1.08 -2.91
CA VAL A 79 -4.53 0.80 -3.25
C VAL A 79 -4.45 0.40 -4.72
N GLN A 80 -3.58 1.11 -5.44
CA GLN A 80 -3.12 0.71 -6.77
C GLN A 80 -1.72 0.12 -6.65
N CYS A 81 -1.53 -1.06 -7.21
CA CYS A 81 -0.30 -1.84 -7.22
C CYS A 81 0.33 -1.78 -8.61
N LYS A 82 1.57 -1.29 -8.72
CA LYS A 82 2.31 -1.25 -9.98
C LYS A 82 3.64 -1.99 -9.87
N ASN A 83 3.75 -3.06 -10.66
CA ASN A 83 4.98 -3.81 -10.84
C ASN A 83 5.74 -3.35 -12.12
N THR A 84 6.16 -2.09 -12.17
CA THR A 84 6.83 -1.50 -13.36
C THR A 84 8.35 -1.52 -13.24
N LYS A 85 9.05 -1.70 -14.37
CA LYS A 85 10.54 -1.67 -14.41
C LYS A 85 11.09 -0.26 -14.22
N GLN A 86 10.35 0.75 -14.67
CA GLN A 86 10.78 2.14 -14.75
C GLN A 86 10.34 2.99 -13.55
N GLY A 87 9.79 2.38 -12.50
CA GLY A 87 9.21 3.09 -11.36
C GLY A 87 7.84 3.66 -11.69
N CYS A 88 7.30 4.50 -10.80
CA CYS A 88 6.00 5.12 -11.01
C CYS A 88 6.10 6.34 -11.92
N THR A 89 5.11 6.51 -12.82
CA THR A 89 5.03 7.63 -13.75
C THR A 89 3.96 8.65 -13.33
N PRO A 90 4.03 9.91 -13.82
CA PRO A 90 3.00 10.92 -13.57
C PRO A 90 1.58 10.46 -13.94
N ASP A 91 1.44 9.61 -14.94
CA ASP A 91 0.13 9.13 -15.40
C ASP A 91 -0.56 8.28 -14.33
N GLN A 92 0.20 7.42 -13.66
CA GLN A 92 -0.31 6.52 -12.63
C GLN A 92 -0.81 7.29 -11.40
N ILE A 93 -0.07 8.31 -10.96
CA ILE A 93 -0.51 9.13 -9.83
C ILE A 93 -1.73 9.99 -10.20
N ARG A 94 -1.82 10.50 -11.43
CA ARG A 94 -3.01 11.24 -11.91
C ARG A 94 -4.24 10.34 -11.98
N GLU A 95 -4.08 9.12 -12.47
CA GLU A 95 -5.14 8.11 -12.51
C GLU A 95 -5.66 7.82 -11.10
N LEU A 96 -4.75 7.52 -10.16
CA LEU A 96 -5.12 7.29 -8.75
C LEU A 96 -5.83 8.50 -8.13
N ILE A 97 -5.34 9.73 -8.38
CA ILE A 97 -5.99 10.96 -7.92
C ILE A 97 -7.43 11.04 -8.45
N GLY A 98 -7.62 10.80 -9.75
CA GLY A 98 -8.95 10.80 -10.39
C GLY A 98 -9.89 9.76 -9.76
N THR A 99 -9.38 8.55 -9.50
CA THR A 99 -10.14 7.48 -8.87
C THR A 99 -10.51 7.81 -7.42
N VAL A 100 -9.57 8.30 -6.61
CA VAL A 100 -9.88 8.70 -5.23
C VAL A 100 -10.90 9.85 -5.21
N ALA A 101 -10.76 10.82 -6.11
CA ALA A 101 -11.69 11.93 -6.23
C ALA A 101 -13.11 11.47 -6.61
N SER A 102 -13.25 10.44 -7.45
CA SER A 102 -14.56 9.89 -7.83
C SER A 102 -15.24 9.10 -6.72
N PHE A 103 -14.48 8.49 -5.80
CA PHE A 103 -15.02 7.82 -4.61
C PHE A 103 -15.20 8.74 -3.40
N SER A 104 -14.52 9.89 -3.39
CA SER A 104 -14.53 10.82 -2.26
C SER A 104 -15.89 11.52 -2.16
N THR A 105 -16.54 11.37 -1.01
CA THR A 105 -17.76 12.10 -0.66
C THR A 105 -17.49 13.03 0.53
N THR A 106 -18.38 13.99 0.79
CA THR A 106 -18.22 14.94 1.92
C THR A 106 -18.14 14.25 3.29
N ARG A 107 -18.57 13.00 3.41
CA ARG A 107 -18.64 12.25 4.68
C ARG A 107 -17.54 11.21 4.86
N ASN A 108 -16.87 10.78 3.78
CA ASN A 108 -15.97 9.63 3.83
C ASN A 108 -14.51 10.10 3.72
N LYS A 109 -13.70 9.76 4.73
CA LYS A 109 -12.24 9.92 4.65
C LYS A 109 -11.71 8.79 3.77
N ILE A 110 -11.02 9.14 2.68
CA ILE A 110 -10.40 8.18 1.77
C ILE A 110 -8.94 8.55 1.58
N ILE A 111 -8.06 7.55 1.60
CA ILE A 111 -6.65 7.69 1.23
C ILE A 111 -6.38 6.77 0.04
N GLY A 112 -5.86 7.33 -1.05
CA GLY A 112 -5.34 6.56 -2.17
C GLY A 112 -3.87 6.23 -1.96
N ILE A 113 -3.47 5.00 -2.21
CA ILE A 113 -2.08 4.54 -2.06
C ILE A 113 -1.60 4.02 -3.41
N LEU A 114 -0.44 4.50 -3.87
CA LEU A 114 0.29 3.89 -4.97
C LEU A 114 1.43 3.05 -4.41
N ALA A 115 1.33 1.72 -4.54
CA ALA A 115 2.35 0.77 -4.13
C ALA A 115 3.16 0.30 -5.34
N THR A 116 4.49 0.25 -5.19
CA THR A 116 5.40 -0.27 -6.22
C THR A 116 6.42 -1.22 -5.63
N VAL A 117 6.91 -2.16 -6.45
CA VAL A 117 8.00 -3.06 -6.07
C VAL A 117 9.27 -2.24 -5.85
N SER A 118 9.94 -2.42 -4.71
CA SER A 118 11.26 -1.85 -4.46
C SER A 118 12.29 -2.48 -5.39
N ARG A 119 12.87 -1.68 -6.28
CA ARG A 119 13.92 -2.11 -7.21
C ARG A 119 15.12 -1.19 -7.09
N LYS A 120 16.33 -1.75 -7.21
CA LYS A 120 17.52 -0.95 -7.47
C LYS A 120 17.37 -0.29 -8.84
N GLN A 121 17.04 0.99 -8.85
CA GLN A 121 17.02 1.79 -10.08
C GLN A 121 18.39 2.42 -10.32
N SER A 122 18.73 2.67 -11.59
CA SER A 122 20.00 3.31 -11.98
C SER A 122 20.20 4.69 -11.36
N ASN A 123 19.12 5.35 -10.92
CA ASN A 123 19.11 6.66 -10.27
C ASN A 123 18.72 6.56 -8.77
N ASN A 124 18.63 5.35 -8.20
CA ASN A 124 18.16 5.04 -6.85
C ASN A 124 16.75 5.59 -6.47
N ASN A 125 15.96 6.09 -7.41
CA ASN A 125 14.78 6.88 -7.10
C ASN A 125 13.48 6.26 -7.64
N GLN A 126 12.84 5.42 -6.82
CA GLN A 126 11.66 4.63 -7.19
C GLN A 126 10.45 5.48 -7.71
N PHE A 127 10.38 6.73 -7.27
CA PHE A 127 9.39 7.73 -7.72
C PHE A 127 10.12 8.87 -8.42
N THR A 128 9.68 9.23 -9.63
CA THR A 128 10.29 10.35 -10.36
C THR A 128 10.04 11.69 -9.64
N PRO A 129 10.89 12.71 -9.85
CA PRO A 129 10.67 14.04 -9.29
C PRO A 129 9.27 14.60 -9.58
N ASP A 130 8.76 14.38 -10.79
CA ASP A 130 7.42 14.82 -11.21
C ASP A 130 6.31 14.12 -10.42
N VAL A 131 6.44 12.82 -10.16
CA VAL A 131 5.50 12.08 -9.31
C VAL A 131 5.51 12.65 -7.89
N LEU A 132 6.70 12.89 -7.33
CA LEU A 132 6.83 13.47 -5.99
C LEU A 132 6.27 14.89 -5.91
N GLN A 133 6.44 15.70 -6.96
CA GLN A 133 5.87 17.04 -7.03
C GLN A 133 4.34 16.99 -7.04
N GLN A 134 3.74 16.18 -7.91
CA GLN A 134 2.29 16.02 -7.97
C GLN A 134 1.72 15.46 -6.65
N PHE A 135 2.40 14.46 -6.07
CA PHE A 135 2.04 13.90 -4.77
C PHE A 135 1.97 14.96 -3.67
N ARG A 136 3.00 15.81 -3.56
CA ARG A 136 3.10 16.86 -2.55
C ARG A 136 2.09 17.98 -2.75
N MET A 137 1.82 18.36 -4.01
CA MET A 137 0.90 19.45 -4.37
C MET A 137 -0.57 19.03 -4.38
N SER A 138 -0.87 17.73 -4.42
CA SER A 138 -2.24 17.23 -4.50
C SER A 138 -3.06 17.59 -3.26
N THR A 139 -4.31 18.01 -3.50
CA THR A 139 -5.34 18.22 -2.47
C THR A 139 -6.05 16.94 -2.06
N THR A 140 -5.80 15.84 -2.77
CA THR A 140 -6.28 14.49 -2.47
C THR A 140 -5.37 13.84 -1.44
N ALA A 141 -5.93 13.07 -0.49
CA ALA A 141 -5.12 12.34 0.48
C ALA A 141 -4.46 11.14 -0.19
N LEU A 142 -3.13 11.16 -0.27
CA LEU A 142 -2.35 10.16 -0.99
C LEU A 142 -1.25 9.55 -0.11
N GLY A 143 -0.94 8.29 -0.40
CA GLY A 143 0.23 7.57 0.05
C GLY A 143 1.07 7.04 -1.11
N LEU A 144 2.39 7.02 -0.96
CA LEU A 144 3.33 6.31 -1.83
C LEU A 144 4.05 5.25 -1.01
N MET A 145 4.14 4.04 -1.54
CA MET A 145 4.75 2.92 -0.83
C MET A 145 5.65 2.09 -1.72
N THR A 146 6.75 1.60 -1.14
CA THR A 146 7.62 0.64 -1.80
C THR A 146 7.66 -0.66 -1.01
N ILE A 147 7.45 -1.78 -1.69
CA ILE A 147 7.35 -3.10 -1.06
C ILE A 147 8.34 -4.04 -1.73
N LYS A 148 9.06 -4.82 -0.92
CA LYS A 148 9.91 -5.90 -1.39
C LYS A 148 9.41 -7.18 -0.76
N ASP A 149 8.95 -8.11 -1.59
CA ASP A 149 8.31 -9.34 -1.13
C ASP A 149 7.15 -9.00 -0.17
N THR A 150 7.21 -9.42 1.09
CA THR A 150 6.20 -9.07 2.11
C THR A 150 6.68 -8.01 3.11
N THR A 151 7.70 -7.23 2.75
CA THR A 151 8.30 -6.19 3.59
C THR A 151 8.03 -4.79 3.04
N LEU A 152 7.48 -3.91 3.88
CA LEU A 152 7.34 -2.50 3.58
C LEU A 152 8.70 -1.80 3.71
N LYS A 153 9.20 -1.25 2.60
CA LYS A 153 10.52 -0.59 2.53
C LYS A 153 10.44 0.92 2.61
N SER A 154 9.39 1.53 2.09
CA SER A 154 9.12 2.93 2.33
C SER A 154 7.64 3.23 2.32
N ILE A 155 7.27 4.26 3.05
CA ILE A 155 5.91 4.79 3.14
C ILE A 155 5.99 6.30 3.26
N MET A 156 5.21 7.00 2.44
CA MET A 156 5.10 8.45 2.47
C MET A 156 3.63 8.84 2.38
N PHE A 157 3.21 9.80 3.18
CA PHE A 157 1.87 10.40 3.11
C PHE A 157 1.99 11.87 2.79
N ASN A 158 1.15 12.39 1.89
CA ASN A 158 1.16 13.82 1.56
C ASN A 158 0.48 14.63 2.68
N LYS A 159 0.57 15.96 2.59
CA LYS A 159 0.03 16.87 3.62
C LYS A 159 -1.43 16.57 3.93
N LYS A 160 -2.26 16.29 2.92
CA LYS A 160 -3.68 15.97 3.12
C LYS A 160 -3.86 14.65 3.88
N ALA A 161 -3.16 13.59 3.48
CA ALA A 161 -3.23 12.30 4.19
C ALA A 161 -2.74 12.42 5.65
N GLN A 162 -1.68 13.17 5.91
CA GLN A 162 -1.19 13.42 7.28
C GLN A 162 -2.24 14.11 8.17
N THR A 163 -3.07 15.01 7.61
CA THR A 163 -4.17 15.61 8.39
C THR A 163 -5.27 14.62 8.76
N ILE A 164 -5.43 13.55 7.98
CA ILE A 164 -6.37 12.47 8.24
C ILE A 164 -5.77 11.48 9.25
N LEU A 165 -4.49 11.16 9.09
CA LEU A 165 -3.74 10.17 9.86
C LEU A 165 -3.10 10.76 11.13
N LYS A 166 -3.78 11.68 11.81
CA LYS A 166 -3.23 12.33 13.01
C LYS A 166 -2.92 11.29 14.09
N GLY A 167 -1.69 11.33 14.61
CA GLY A 167 -1.23 10.42 15.66
C GLY A 167 -0.67 9.08 15.15
N LEU A 168 -0.66 8.85 13.83
CA LEU A 168 0.09 7.75 13.24
C LEU A 168 1.60 8.03 13.39
N THR A 169 2.34 7.04 13.89
CA THR A 169 3.80 7.09 13.97
C THR A 169 4.39 6.02 13.06
N ILE A 170 5.45 6.37 12.34
CA ILE A 170 6.22 5.45 11.50
C ILE A 170 7.65 5.48 12.02
N THR A 171 8.17 4.33 12.42
CA THR A 171 9.54 4.15 12.91
C THR A 171 10.28 3.15 12.02
N THR A 172 11.59 3.34 11.91
CA THR A 172 12.49 2.34 11.32
C THR A 172 13.11 1.55 12.45
N GLU A 173 12.97 0.24 12.40
CA GLU A 173 13.60 -0.71 13.31
C GLU A 173 14.57 -1.61 12.53
N TYR A 174 15.45 -2.28 13.27
CA TYR A 174 16.47 -3.17 12.72
C TYR A 174 16.34 -4.54 13.38
N ASP A 175 16.40 -5.59 12.58
CA ASP A 175 16.42 -6.94 13.12
C ASP A 175 17.82 -7.32 13.65
N ALA A 176 17.95 -8.54 14.17
CA ALA A 176 19.22 -9.04 14.69
C ALA A 176 20.34 -9.16 13.64
N LEU A 177 19.99 -9.17 12.34
CA LEU A 177 20.91 -9.20 11.21
C LEU A 177 21.25 -7.80 10.71
N GLY A 178 20.61 -6.75 11.26
CA GLY A 178 20.78 -5.36 10.84
C GLY A 178 19.91 -4.98 9.64
N ASP A 179 18.96 -5.82 9.24
CA ASP A 179 18.02 -5.50 8.17
C ASP A 179 16.96 -4.51 8.66
N GLU A 180 16.79 -3.42 7.90
CA GLU A 180 15.82 -2.38 8.19
C GLU A 180 14.38 -2.81 7.81
N PHE A 181 13.44 -2.52 8.71
CA PHE A 181 12.01 -2.66 8.50
C PHE A 181 11.25 -1.50 9.16
N LEU A 182 10.04 -1.24 8.63
CA LEU A 182 9.19 -0.17 9.14
C LEU A 182 8.15 -0.73 10.11
N VAL A 183 7.95 -0.04 11.22
CA VAL A 183 6.86 -0.27 12.18
C VAL A 183 5.89 0.91 12.11
N ILE A 184 4.59 0.59 12.11
CA ILE A 184 3.53 1.59 12.03
C ILE A 184 2.68 1.48 13.28
N ASP A 185 2.80 2.48 14.16
CA ASP A 185 2.00 2.59 15.36
C ASP A 185 0.76 3.44 15.10
N LEU A 186 -0.40 2.83 15.35
CA LEU A 186 -1.69 3.48 15.24
C LEU A 186 -1.98 4.26 16.53
N PRO A 187 -2.64 5.44 16.44
CA PRO A 187 -3.03 6.18 17.63
C PRO A 187 -3.98 5.35 18.49
N SER A 188 -3.72 5.29 19.79
CA SER A 188 -4.65 4.71 20.77
C SER A 188 -6.00 5.41 20.67
N LYS A 189 -7.10 4.65 20.52
CA LYS A 189 -8.45 5.21 20.63
C LYS A 189 -8.55 5.88 22.00
N LYS A 190 -8.71 7.21 22.01
CA LYS A 190 -9.18 7.90 23.22
C LYS A 190 -10.58 7.35 23.48
N GLY A 191 -10.74 6.63 24.58
CA GLY A 191 -12.03 6.16 25.08
C GLY A 191 -12.98 7.32 25.37
#